data_AF-A0A0H4QIG7-F1
#
_entry.id   AF-A0A0H4QIG7-F1
#
_cell.length_a   1.000
_cell.length_b   1.000
_cell.length_c   1.000
_cell.angle_alpha   90.00
_cell.angle_beta   90.00
_cell.angle_gamma   90.00
#
_symmetry.space_group_name_H-M   'P 1'
#
loop_
_entity.id
_entity.type
_entity.pdbx_description
1 polymer ?
#
loop_
_entity_poly.entity_id
_entity_poly.type
_entity_poly.pdbx_seq_one_letter_code
_entity_poly.pdbx_strand_id
1 'polypeptide(L)'
;MDQTRSKNLIKSLIELISFHIFAIGFILTHKLPNNPINYYLLAMIIMIVLFKEFILPLKPNMNFTITYSVIFIIICAVGFKSMNVFVMILVFSQLAFLFVTRYIPQKYGVVAMVLRDFVVPSFISIGIFFYYTHFISINFVVPLLLVNLTAIMITYFDGEITSYVQIIVVAIATVILFFLGYINILSTIAIIAYALAMVLLKIFDKFSADDVVNRCIGNVLLII
;
A
#
# COMPACT_ATOMS: atom_id res chain seq x y z
N MET A 1 -24.78 3.89 16.49
CA MET A 1 -23.31 3.79 16.43
C MET A 1 -22.93 3.47 14.99
N ASP A 2 -21.79 3.97 14.50
CA ASP A 2 -20.91 3.19 13.63
C ASP A 2 -21.06 3.06 12.11
N GLN A 3 -21.89 3.78 11.34
CA GLN A 3 -21.75 3.62 9.86
C GLN A 3 -20.36 4.06 9.36
N THR A 4 -19.82 5.20 9.83
CA THR A 4 -18.47 5.65 9.48
C THR A 4 -17.38 4.78 10.10
N ARG A 5 -17.56 4.34 11.36
CA ARG A 5 -16.58 3.48 12.05
C ARG A 5 -16.53 2.08 11.45
N SER A 6 -17.67 1.49 11.12
CA SER A 6 -17.78 0.21 10.42
C SER A 6 -17.15 0.30 9.02
N LYS A 7 -17.43 1.36 8.26
CA LYS A 7 -16.77 1.62 6.97
C LYS A 7 -15.25 1.69 7.10
N ASN A 8 -14.73 2.44 8.07
CA ASN A 8 -13.28 2.56 8.30
C ASN A 8 -12.64 1.22 8.73
N LEU A 9 -13.37 0.40 9.49
CA LEU A 9 -12.91 -0.92 9.91
C LEU A 9 -12.89 -1.91 8.73
N ILE A 10 -13.91 -1.87 7.85
CA ILE A 10 -13.92 -2.62 6.60
C ILE A 10 -12.77 -2.16 5.69
N LYS A 11 -12.55 -0.85 5.58
CA LYS A 11 -11.42 -0.29 4.81
C LYS A 11 -10.08 -0.77 5.36
N SER A 12 -9.93 -0.79 6.69
CA SER A 12 -8.77 -1.39 7.37
C SER A 12 -8.60 -2.86 6.98
N LEU A 13 -9.67 -3.65 6.96
CA LEU A 13 -9.59 -5.06 6.58
C LEU A 13 -9.16 -5.25 5.11
N ILE A 14 -9.73 -4.47 4.19
CA ILE A 14 -9.37 -4.51 2.77
C ILE A 14 -7.91 -4.08 2.57
N GLU A 15 -7.45 -3.06 3.31
CA GLU A 15 -6.07 -2.59 3.30
C GLU A 15 -5.10 -3.70 3.75
N LEU A 16 -5.41 -4.36 4.86
CA LEU A 16 -4.64 -5.49 5.37
C LEU A 16 -4.56 -6.62 4.35
N ILE A 17 -5.68 -6.97 3.73
CA ILE A 17 -5.76 -8.00 2.69
C ILE A 17 -4.93 -7.59 1.48
N SER A 18 -5.07 -6.36 1.01
CA SER A 18 -4.35 -5.81 -0.14
C SER A 18 -2.82 -5.88 0.03
N PHE A 19 -2.32 -5.65 1.25
CA PHE A 19 -0.88 -5.75 1.54
C PHE A 19 -0.34 -7.17 1.40
N HIS A 20 -1.13 -8.15 1.86
CA HIS A 20 -0.73 -9.55 1.92
C HIS A 20 -0.95 -10.28 0.60
N ILE A 21 -2.04 -9.96 -0.14
CA ILE A 21 -2.40 -10.63 -1.39
C ILE A 21 -1.23 -10.60 -2.38
N PHE A 22 -0.64 -9.43 -2.63
CA PHE A 22 0.44 -9.32 -3.60
C PHE A 22 1.71 -10.06 -3.15
N ALA A 23 2.14 -9.85 -1.91
CA ALA A 23 3.35 -10.48 -1.38
C ALA A 23 3.23 -12.00 -1.32
N ILE A 24 2.12 -12.53 -0.80
CA ILE A 24 1.86 -13.97 -0.69
C ILE A 24 1.64 -14.57 -2.09
N GLY A 25 0.85 -13.92 -2.95
CA GLY A 25 0.61 -14.35 -4.32
C GLY A 25 1.92 -14.53 -5.08
N PHE A 26 2.83 -13.56 -5.01
CA PHE A 26 4.13 -13.66 -5.66
C PHE A 26 4.98 -14.81 -5.13
N ILE A 27 5.02 -15.01 -3.80
CA ILE A 27 5.74 -16.14 -3.17
C ILE A 27 5.22 -17.47 -3.70
N LEU A 28 3.89 -17.63 -3.79
CA LEU A 28 3.25 -18.84 -4.27
C LEU A 28 3.51 -19.06 -5.77
N THR A 29 3.34 -18.04 -6.61
CA THR A 29 3.56 -18.13 -8.07
C THR A 29 5.01 -18.50 -8.40
N HIS A 30 5.97 -17.98 -7.64
CA HIS A 30 7.41 -18.23 -7.86
C HIS A 30 7.96 -19.40 -7.03
N LYS A 31 7.10 -20.14 -6.30
CA LYS A 31 7.48 -21.28 -5.44
C LYS A 31 8.63 -20.94 -4.46
N LEU A 32 8.62 -19.71 -3.93
CA LEU A 32 9.63 -19.26 -2.97
C LEU A 32 9.40 -19.92 -1.60
N PRO A 33 10.44 -20.02 -0.75
CA PRO A 33 10.31 -20.61 0.58
C PRO A 33 9.19 -19.92 1.37
N ASN A 34 8.22 -20.70 1.84
CA ASN A 34 7.11 -20.18 2.61
C ASN A 34 7.39 -20.39 4.11
N ASN A 35 7.95 -19.38 4.76
CA ASN A 35 8.04 -19.37 6.21
C ASN A 35 6.63 -19.28 6.81
N PRO A 36 6.38 -19.89 7.98
CA PRO A 36 5.10 -19.74 8.67
C PRO A 36 4.84 -18.26 8.99
N ILE A 37 3.54 -17.90 9.02
CA ILE A 37 3.10 -16.54 9.33
C ILE A 37 3.69 -16.10 10.66
N ASN A 38 4.43 -14.99 10.66
CA ASN A 38 4.94 -14.41 11.88
C ASN A 38 3.87 -13.55 12.54
N TYR A 39 3.36 -13.99 13.68
CA TYR A 39 2.31 -13.30 14.42
C TYR A 39 2.74 -11.91 14.93
N TYR A 40 4.02 -11.68 15.19
CA TYR A 40 4.53 -10.35 15.55
C TYR A 40 4.47 -9.39 14.37
N LEU A 41 4.92 -9.83 13.19
CA LEU A 41 4.81 -9.05 11.96
C LEU A 41 3.35 -8.75 11.62
N LEU A 42 2.48 -9.77 11.71
CA LEU A 42 1.05 -9.61 11.48
C LEU A 42 0.44 -8.59 12.45
N ALA A 43 0.76 -8.68 13.75
CA ALA A 43 0.28 -7.72 14.74
C ALA A 43 0.75 -6.29 14.45
N MET A 44 2.02 -6.11 14.08
CA MET A 44 2.57 -4.79 13.70
C MET A 44 1.86 -4.22 12.46
N ILE A 45 1.59 -5.04 11.45
CA ILE A 45 0.87 -4.59 10.24
C ILE A 45 -0.57 -4.23 10.58
N ILE A 46 -1.27 -5.07 11.36
CA ILE A 46 -2.63 -4.78 11.83
C ILE A 46 -2.66 -3.45 12.56
N MET A 47 -1.68 -3.19 13.43
CA MET A 47 -1.56 -1.91 14.12
C MET A 47 -1.43 -0.75 13.12
N ILE A 48 -0.51 -0.83 12.16
CA ILE A 48 -0.32 0.26 11.19
C ILE A 48 -1.59 0.51 10.37
N VAL A 49 -2.26 -0.56 9.92
CA VAL A 49 -3.50 -0.48 9.14
C VAL A 49 -4.63 0.14 9.96
N LEU A 50 -4.84 -0.33 11.19
CA LEU A 50 -5.83 0.25 12.10
C LEU A 50 -5.50 1.71 12.42
N PHE A 51 -4.21 2.02 12.58
CA PHE A 51 -3.80 3.39 12.82
C PHE A 51 -4.13 4.29 11.62
N LYS A 52 -3.79 3.87 10.40
CA LYS A 52 -4.03 4.60 9.16
C LYS A 52 -5.52 4.82 8.90
N GLU A 53 -6.30 3.75 8.85
CA GLU A 53 -7.66 3.78 8.32
C GLU A 53 -8.73 4.02 9.39
N PHE A 54 -8.48 3.61 10.64
CA PHE A 54 -9.47 3.73 11.70
C PHE A 54 -9.15 4.86 12.69
N ILE A 55 -7.91 4.95 13.18
CA ILE A 55 -7.55 5.88 14.26
C ILE A 55 -7.25 7.28 13.73
N LEU A 56 -6.47 7.42 12.65
CA LEU A 56 -6.06 8.71 12.11
C LEU A 56 -7.25 9.62 11.76
N PRO A 57 -8.36 9.13 11.15
CA PRO A 57 -9.55 9.93 10.90
C PRO A 57 -10.23 10.46 12.18
N LEU A 58 -10.03 9.79 13.33
CA LEU A 58 -10.57 10.21 14.63
C LEU A 58 -9.75 11.32 15.29
N LYS A 59 -8.65 11.77 14.67
CA LYS A 59 -7.74 12.82 15.19
C LYS A 59 -7.29 12.51 16.64
N PRO A 60 -6.53 11.44 16.86
CA PRO A 60 -6.14 10.99 18.21
C PRO A 60 -5.37 12.09 18.94
N ASN A 61 -5.47 12.19 20.26
CA ASN A 61 -4.64 13.13 21.03
C ASN A 61 -3.16 12.66 21.10
N MET A 62 -2.26 13.53 21.54
CA MET A 62 -0.82 13.21 21.60
C MET A 62 -0.53 12.05 22.57
N ASN A 63 -1.25 11.99 23.69
CA ASN A 63 -1.10 10.91 24.68
C ASN A 63 -1.42 9.54 24.07
N PHE A 64 -2.50 9.44 23.29
CA PHE A 64 -2.84 8.22 22.57
C PHE A 64 -1.74 7.82 21.59
N THR A 65 -1.21 8.78 20.82
CA THR A 65 -0.11 8.52 19.87
C THR A 65 1.14 8.00 20.59
N ILE A 66 1.49 8.56 21.75
CA ILE A 66 2.63 8.09 22.55
C ILE A 66 2.38 6.67 23.04
N THR A 67 1.23 6.40 23.68
CA THR A 67 0.88 5.06 24.16
C THR A 67 0.89 4.03 23.03
N TYR A 68 0.33 4.39 21.87
CA TYR A 68 0.31 3.54 20.68
C TYR A 68 1.72 3.18 20.20
N SER A 69 2.63 4.17 20.20
CA SER A 69 4.04 3.98 19.84
C SER A 69 4.77 3.08 20.84
N VAL A 70 4.52 3.26 22.13
CA VAL A 70 5.12 2.42 23.18
C VAL A 70 4.69 0.97 23.03
N ILE A 71 3.40 0.70 22.79
CA ILE A 71 2.90 -0.66 22.54
C ILE A 71 3.60 -1.26 21.31
N PHE A 72 3.72 -0.48 20.24
CA PHE A 72 4.40 -0.93 19.02
C PHE A 72 5.88 -1.28 19.27
N ILE A 73 6.60 -0.46 20.05
CA ILE A 73 8.00 -0.71 20.43
C ILE A 73 8.11 -1.98 21.28
N ILE A 74 7.18 -2.22 22.22
CA ILE A 74 7.16 -3.45 23.03
C ILE A 74 7.03 -4.67 22.13
N ILE A 75 6.13 -4.63 21.14
CA ILE A 75 5.97 -5.73 20.18
C ILE A 75 7.26 -5.96 19.38
N CYS A 76 7.93 -4.90 18.94
CA CYS A 76 9.23 -5.00 18.26
C CYS A 76 10.29 -5.65 19.16
N ALA A 77 10.37 -5.24 20.43
CA ALA A 77 11.35 -5.75 21.38
C ALA A 77 11.13 -7.24 21.67
N VAL A 78 9.87 -7.67 21.85
CA VAL A 78 9.52 -9.08 22.05
C VAL A 78 9.75 -9.90 20.77
N GLY A 79 9.43 -9.32 19.61
CA GLY A 79 9.61 -9.94 18.29
C GLY A 79 11.05 -9.94 17.76
N PHE A 80 12.01 -9.30 18.44
CA PHE A 80 13.35 -9.06 17.89
C PHE A 80 14.11 -10.33 17.50
N LYS A 81 13.91 -11.43 18.23
CA LYS A 81 14.55 -12.71 17.91
C LYS A 81 13.89 -13.46 16.75
N SER A 82 12.65 -13.13 16.41
CA SER A 82 11.86 -13.84 15.38
C SER A 82 11.82 -13.11 14.04
N MET A 83 12.26 -11.86 13.98
CA MET A 83 12.18 -11.02 12.79
C MET A 83 13.53 -10.39 12.43
N ASN A 84 13.75 -10.21 11.14
CA ASN A 84 14.91 -9.47 10.66
C ASN A 84 14.82 -8.00 11.12
N VAL A 85 15.92 -7.46 11.64
CA VAL A 85 16.05 -6.07 12.10
C VAL A 85 15.65 -5.06 11.02
N PHE A 86 16.01 -5.33 9.77
CA PHE A 86 15.63 -4.49 8.63
C PHE A 86 14.12 -4.47 8.39
N VAL A 87 13.42 -5.60 8.56
CA VAL A 87 11.96 -5.66 8.46
C VAL A 87 11.33 -4.85 9.61
N MET A 88 11.85 -5.01 10.84
CA MET A 88 11.36 -4.23 11.99
C MET A 88 11.52 -2.72 11.78
N ILE A 89 12.69 -2.27 11.30
CA ILE A 89 12.95 -0.86 10.98
C ILE A 89 11.97 -0.37 9.90
N LEU A 90 11.79 -1.14 8.84
CA LEU A 90 10.95 -0.77 7.71
C LEU A 90 9.46 -0.71 8.08
N VAL A 91 8.98 -1.60 8.95
CA VAL A 91 7.60 -1.56 9.45
C VAL A 91 7.44 -0.42 10.47
N PHE A 92 8.43 -0.18 11.33
CA PHE A 92 8.42 0.97 12.26
C PHE A 92 8.43 2.32 11.54
N SER A 93 9.22 2.48 10.46
CA SER A 93 9.26 3.72 9.70
C SER A 93 7.90 4.08 9.09
N GLN A 94 7.05 3.09 8.82
CA GLN A 94 5.69 3.35 8.32
C GLN A 94 4.79 3.99 9.37
N LEU A 95 4.87 3.51 10.61
CA LEU A 95 4.17 4.14 11.72
C LEU A 95 4.67 5.59 11.93
N ALA A 96 5.98 5.79 11.85
CA ALA A 96 6.58 7.12 11.95
C ALA A 96 6.10 8.05 10.82
N PHE A 97 6.06 7.59 9.56
CA PHE A 97 5.51 8.38 8.46
C PHE A 97 4.04 8.76 8.70
N LEU A 98 3.22 7.82 9.19
CA LEU A 98 1.82 8.13 9.53
C LEU A 98 1.71 9.20 10.62
N PHE A 99 2.61 9.23 11.60
CA PHE A 99 2.62 10.32 12.58
C PHE A 99 3.05 11.66 11.98
N VAL A 100 4.07 11.65 11.12
CA VAL A 100 4.56 12.87 10.46
C VAL A 100 3.45 13.48 9.60
N THR A 101 2.63 12.69 8.90
CA THR A 101 1.54 13.21 8.08
C THR A 101 0.55 14.11 8.84
N ARG A 102 0.39 13.90 10.15
CA ARG A 102 -0.44 14.76 11.02
C ARG A 102 0.09 16.18 11.14
N TYR A 103 1.40 16.35 11.08
CA TYR A 103 2.07 17.65 11.26
C TYR A 103 2.32 18.38 9.94
N ILE A 104 1.98 17.76 8.80
CA ILE A 104 2.13 18.39 7.49
C ILE A 104 1.04 19.47 7.33
N PRO A 105 1.41 20.74 7.05
CA PRO A 105 0.45 21.80 6.81
C PRO A 105 -0.45 21.48 5.62
N GLN A 106 -1.71 21.94 5.64
CA GLN A 106 -2.68 21.69 4.56
C GLN A 106 -2.19 22.13 3.17
N LYS A 107 -1.34 23.18 3.10
CA LYS A 107 -0.68 23.64 1.86
C LYS A 107 0.13 22.52 1.17
N TYR A 108 0.63 21.55 1.92
CA TYR A 108 1.38 20.39 1.44
C TYR A 108 0.58 19.09 1.54
N GLY A 109 -0.76 19.16 1.46
CA GLY A 109 -1.65 17.99 1.58
C GLY A 109 -1.32 16.85 0.61
N VAL A 110 -0.77 17.16 -0.57
CA VAL A 110 -0.28 16.16 -1.53
C VAL A 110 0.86 15.31 -0.95
N VAL A 111 1.77 15.91 -0.19
CA VAL A 111 2.87 15.16 0.45
C VAL A 111 2.33 14.21 1.52
N ALA A 112 1.37 14.67 2.32
CA ALA A 112 0.72 13.83 3.33
C ALA A 112 -0.03 12.65 2.68
N MET A 113 -0.72 12.89 1.57
CA MET A 113 -1.38 11.88 0.76
C MET A 113 -0.37 10.86 0.21
N VAL A 114 0.71 11.29 -0.45
CA VAL A 114 1.73 10.38 -0.98
C VAL A 114 2.33 9.53 0.14
N LEU A 115 2.65 10.11 1.29
CA LEU A 115 3.17 9.33 2.42
C LEU A 115 2.16 8.28 2.92
N ARG A 116 0.90 8.68 3.09
CA ARG A 116 -0.16 7.83 3.65
C ARG A 116 -0.63 6.74 2.69
N ASP A 117 -0.80 7.08 1.42
CA ASP A 117 -1.52 6.26 0.44
C ASP A 117 -0.57 5.56 -0.54
N PHE A 118 0.65 6.06 -0.73
CA PHE A 118 1.69 5.43 -1.55
C PHE A 118 2.77 4.75 -0.71
N VAL A 119 3.49 5.53 0.11
CA VAL A 119 4.73 5.07 0.78
C VAL A 119 4.43 3.99 1.80
N VAL A 120 3.49 4.26 2.72
CA VAL A 120 3.11 3.32 3.79
C VAL A 120 2.66 1.96 3.23
N PRO A 121 1.68 1.91 2.30
CA PRO A 121 1.28 0.67 1.64
C PRO A 121 2.39 -0.09 0.95
N SER A 122 3.17 0.61 0.14
CA SER A 122 4.23 0.00 -0.66
C SER A 122 5.29 -0.62 0.23
N PHE A 123 5.72 0.10 1.26
CA PHE A 123 6.75 -0.38 2.15
C PHE A 123 6.24 -1.53 3.00
N ILE A 124 4.97 -1.56 3.44
CA ILE A 124 4.43 -2.73 4.14
C ILE A 124 4.48 -3.96 3.25
N SER A 125 4.02 -3.89 2.01
CA SER A 125 4.08 -5.02 1.07
C SER A 125 5.52 -5.48 0.78
N ILE A 126 6.47 -4.55 0.66
CA ILE A 126 7.90 -4.87 0.52
C ILE A 126 8.44 -5.53 1.80
N GLY A 127 8.04 -5.06 2.98
CA GLY A 127 8.45 -5.61 4.27
C GLY A 127 7.93 -7.03 4.49
N ILE A 128 6.68 -7.29 4.11
CA ILE A 128 6.08 -8.63 4.12
C ILE A 128 6.87 -9.55 3.19
N PHE A 129 7.10 -9.11 1.95
CA PHE A 129 7.86 -9.90 0.99
C PHE A 129 9.26 -10.23 1.50
N PHE A 130 9.99 -9.21 1.97
CA PHE A 130 11.35 -9.36 2.46
C PHE A 130 11.45 -10.27 3.70
N TYR A 131 10.43 -10.28 4.55
CA TYR A 131 10.37 -11.22 5.66
C TYR A 131 10.33 -12.68 5.19
N TYR A 132 9.51 -12.98 4.18
CA TYR A 132 9.32 -14.36 3.72
C TYR A 132 10.43 -14.85 2.79
N THR A 133 10.94 -13.99 1.92
CA THR A 133 11.89 -14.39 0.88
C THR A 133 13.34 -14.07 1.21
N HIS A 134 13.59 -13.24 2.23
CA HIS A 134 14.92 -12.78 2.64
C HIS A 134 15.72 -12.01 1.56
N PHE A 135 15.12 -11.70 0.42
CA PHE A 135 15.69 -10.82 -0.61
C PHE A 135 14.59 -9.97 -1.26
N ILE A 136 14.96 -8.83 -1.82
CA ILE A 136 14.03 -7.95 -2.54
C ILE A 136 14.37 -8.03 -4.03
N SER A 137 13.44 -8.56 -4.84
CA SER A 137 13.60 -8.58 -6.29
C SER A 137 13.11 -7.26 -6.89
N ILE A 138 13.89 -6.65 -7.78
CA ILE A 138 13.46 -5.44 -8.49
C ILE A 138 12.22 -5.69 -9.36
N ASN A 139 12.10 -6.92 -9.89
CA ASN A 139 10.96 -7.39 -10.67
C ASN A 139 9.70 -7.59 -9.81
N PHE A 140 9.81 -7.56 -8.48
CA PHE A 140 8.67 -7.53 -7.56
C PHE A 140 8.33 -6.09 -7.16
N VAL A 141 9.35 -5.31 -6.78
CA VAL A 141 9.16 -3.95 -6.26
C VAL A 141 8.61 -3.02 -7.32
N VAL A 142 9.14 -3.05 -8.54
CA VAL A 142 8.76 -2.09 -9.58
C VAL A 142 7.27 -2.25 -9.98
N PRO A 143 6.74 -3.44 -10.31
CA PRO A 143 5.31 -3.60 -10.58
C PRO A 143 4.41 -3.16 -9.43
N LEU A 144 4.77 -3.51 -8.18
CA LEU A 144 4.01 -3.14 -6.99
C LEU A 144 3.91 -1.62 -6.83
N LEU A 145 5.06 -0.92 -6.93
CA LEU A 145 5.09 0.53 -6.85
C LEU A 145 4.26 1.15 -7.97
N LEU A 146 4.34 0.61 -9.18
CA LEU A 146 3.59 1.12 -10.30
C LEU A 146 2.07 0.97 -10.12
N VAL A 147 1.61 -0.16 -9.60
CA VAL A 147 0.18 -0.36 -9.28
C VAL A 147 -0.29 0.54 -8.15
N ASN A 148 0.50 0.68 -7.08
CA ASN A 148 0.15 1.56 -5.97
C ASN A 148 0.07 3.03 -6.41
N LEU A 149 1.01 3.45 -7.26
CA LEU A 149 0.99 4.79 -7.85
C LEU A 149 -0.24 4.98 -8.75
N THR A 150 -0.52 4.00 -9.61
CA THR A 150 -1.67 4.03 -10.52
C THR A 150 -2.99 4.10 -9.75
N ALA A 151 -3.15 3.32 -8.68
CA ALA A 151 -4.36 3.31 -7.85
C ALA A 151 -4.63 4.69 -7.23
N ILE A 152 -3.59 5.38 -6.76
CA ILE A 152 -3.70 6.74 -6.20
C ILE A 152 -4.10 7.72 -7.29
N MET A 153 -3.45 7.67 -8.46
CA MET A 153 -3.75 8.57 -9.58
C MET A 153 -5.20 8.39 -10.05
N ILE A 154 -5.72 7.16 -10.10
CA ILE A 154 -7.14 6.89 -10.37
C ILE A 154 -8.05 7.54 -9.31
N THR A 155 -7.71 7.45 -8.03
CA THR A 155 -8.50 8.05 -6.95
C THR A 155 -8.64 9.56 -7.10
N TYR A 156 -7.62 10.24 -7.64
CA TYR A 156 -7.64 11.70 -7.90
C TYR A 156 -8.05 12.09 -9.33
N PHE A 157 -8.48 11.12 -10.15
CA PHE A 157 -8.99 11.42 -11.49
C PHE A 157 -10.38 12.07 -11.41
N ASP A 158 -10.49 13.35 -11.69
CA ASP A 158 -11.77 14.09 -11.61
C ASP A 158 -12.36 14.40 -13.00
N GLY A 159 -11.80 13.81 -14.07
CA GLY A 159 -12.29 13.98 -15.44
C GLY A 159 -11.84 15.27 -16.14
N GLU A 160 -11.04 16.12 -15.47
CA GLU A 160 -10.41 17.28 -16.08
C GLU A 160 -9.26 16.91 -17.02
N ILE A 161 -8.90 17.79 -17.96
CA ILE A 161 -7.77 17.60 -18.90
C ILE A 161 -6.46 17.25 -18.17
N THR A 162 -6.22 17.88 -17.02
CA THR A 162 -5.08 17.62 -16.13
C THR A 162 -5.07 16.20 -15.56
N SER A 163 -6.24 15.58 -15.37
CA SER A 163 -6.38 14.20 -14.92
C SER A 163 -6.05 13.20 -16.03
N TYR A 164 -6.28 13.53 -17.31
CA TYR A 164 -5.86 12.68 -18.42
C TYR A 164 -4.33 12.63 -18.59
N VAL A 165 -3.63 13.72 -18.26
CA VAL A 165 -2.16 13.75 -18.24
C VAL A 165 -1.60 12.70 -17.27
N GLN A 166 -2.28 12.45 -16.14
CA GLN A 166 -1.87 11.44 -15.17
C GLN A 166 -1.82 10.03 -15.80
N ILE A 167 -2.82 9.67 -16.59
CA ILE A 167 -2.89 8.37 -17.27
C ILE A 167 -1.78 8.23 -18.33
N ILE A 168 -1.54 9.31 -19.09
CA ILE A 168 -0.48 9.34 -20.09
C ILE A 168 0.88 9.14 -19.40
N VAL A 169 1.12 9.81 -18.28
CA VAL A 169 2.35 9.67 -17.49
C VAL A 169 2.51 8.23 -16.99
N VAL A 170 1.46 7.60 -16.46
CA VAL A 170 1.50 6.18 -16.04
C VAL A 170 1.80 5.27 -17.22
N ALA A 171 1.15 5.48 -18.37
CA ALA A 171 1.39 4.66 -19.56
C ALA A 171 2.83 4.80 -20.06
N ILE A 172 3.35 6.02 -20.17
CA ILE A 172 4.73 6.29 -20.56
C ILE A 172 5.71 5.66 -19.56
N ALA A 173 5.50 5.85 -18.26
CA ALA A 173 6.34 5.26 -17.23
C ALA A 173 6.35 3.73 -17.31
N THR A 174 5.18 3.10 -17.52
CA THR A 174 5.04 1.65 -17.69
C THR A 174 5.83 1.17 -18.91
N VAL A 175 5.69 1.86 -20.05
CA VAL A 175 6.42 1.52 -21.29
C VAL A 175 7.93 1.70 -21.12
N ILE A 176 8.39 2.76 -20.46
CA ILE A 176 9.82 2.95 -20.17
C ILE A 176 10.34 1.80 -19.28
N LEU A 177 9.61 1.43 -18.23
CA LEU A 177 10.00 0.33 -17.34
C LEU A 177 10.04 -1.02 -18.07
N PHE A 178 9.18 -1.23 -19.06
CA PHE A 178 9.24 -2.39 -19.95
C PHE A 178 10.53 -2.40 -20.78
N PHE A 179 10.85 -1.28 -21.45
CA PHE A 179 12.08 -1.18 -22.25
C PHE A 179 13.36 -1.31 -21.41
N LEU A 180 13.33 -0.90 -20.15
CA LEU A 180 14.43 -1.08 -19.20
C LEU A 180 14.51 -2.50 -18.62
N GLY A 181 13.56 -3.38 -18.95
CA GLY A 181 13.55 -4.78 -18.49
C GLY A 181 13.08 -4.99 -17.05
N TYR A 182 12.47 -4.00 -16.40
CA TYR A 182 11.97 -4.11 -15.03
C TYR A 182 10.60 -4.77 -14.93
N ILE A 183 9.82 -4.74 -16.02
CA ILE A 183 8.52 -5.41 -16.12
C ILE A 183 8.43 -6.15 -17.44
N ASN A 184 7.67 -7.25 -17.48
CA ASN A 184 7.45 -8.00 -18.71
C ASN A 184 6.27 -7.43 -19.53
N ILE A 185 6.10 -7.91 -20.76
CA ILE A 185 5.05 -7.42 -21.67
C ILE A 185 3.64 -7.68 -21.14
N LEU A 186 3.42 -8.79 -20.45
CA LEU A 186 2.11 -9.14 -19.87
C LEU A 186 1.76 -8.17 -18.76
N SER A 187 2.67 -7.91 -17.82
CA SER A 187 2.51 -6.93 -16.74
C SER A 187 2.30 -5.51 -17.29
N THR A 188 2.98 -5.17 -18.39
CA THR A 188 2.82 -3.88 -19.07
C THR A 188 1.39 -3.71 -19.58
N ILE A 189 0.90 -4.69 -20.33
CA ILE A 189 -0.48 -4.68 -20.88
C ILE A 189 -1.49 -4.67 -19.74
N ALA A 190 -1.29 -5.52 -18.73
CA ALA A 190 -2.11 -5.63 -17.54
C ALA A 190 -2.27 -4.30 -16.80
N ILE A 191 -1.17 -3.59 -16.53
CA ILE A 191 -1.19 -2.31 -15.80
C ILE A 191 -1.86 -1.22 -16.63
N ILE A 192 -1.57 -1.13 -17.93
CA ILE A 192 -2.21 -0.16 -18.81
C ILE A 192 -3.71 -0.43 -18.93
N ALA A 193 -4.11 -1.69 -19.13
CA ALA A 193 -5.51 -2.09 -19.21
C ALA A 193 -6.25 -1.82 -17.90
N TYR A 194 -5.62 -2.12 -16.75
CA TYR A 194 -6.13 -1.78 -15.43
C TYR A 194 -6.34 -0.27 -15.27
N ALA A 195 -5.34 0.55 -15.60
CA ALA A 195 -5.44 2.00 -15.50
C ALA A 195 -6.60 2.55 -16.35
N LEU A 196 -6.69 2.12 -17.62
CA LEU A 196 -7.75 2.53 -18.53
C LEU A 196 -9.14 2.06 -18.08
N ALA A 197 -9.27 0.80 -17.68
CA ALA A 197 -10.56 0.24 -17.24
C ALA A 197 -11.09 0.97 -16.00
N MET A 198 -10.23 1.22 -15.01
CA MET A 198 -10.62 1.91 -13.78
C MET A 198 -11.00 3.37 -14.03
N VAL A 199 -10.28 4.06 -14.90
CA VAL A 199 -10.64 5.42 -15.33
C VAL A 199 -11.98 5.43 -16.04
N LEU A 200 -12.21 4.51 -16.99
CA LEU A 200 -13.49 4.43 -17.70
C LEU A 200 -14.65 4.15 -16.74
N LEU A 201 -14.47 3.23 -15.79
CA LEU A 201 -15.47 2.95 -14.76
C LEU A 201 -15.79 4.18 -13.89
N LYS A 202 -14.79 5.01 -13.60
CA LYS A 202 -14.96 6.26 -12.87
C LYS A 202 -15.68 7.32 -13.71
N ILE A 203 -15.33 7.45 -15.00
CA ILE A 203 -16.00 8.39 -15.94
C ILE A 203 -17.49 8.07 -16.10
N PHE A 204 -17.86 6.79 -16.17
CA PHE A 204 -19.26 6.40 -16.31
C PHE A 204 -20.05 6.43 -15.00
N ASP A 205 -19.46 6.95 -13.91
CA ASP A 205 -20.04 6.99 -12.55
C ASP A 205 -20.49 5.59 -12.06
N LYS A 206 -19.90 4.54 -12.64
CA LYS A 206 -20.23 3.14 -12.34
C LYS A 206 -19.44 2.62 -11.16
N PHE A 207 -18.37 3.33 -10.75
CA PHE A 207 -17.47 2.88 -9.69
C PHE A 207 -16.73 4.05 -9.03
N SER A 208 -17.18 4.48 -7.84
CA SER A 208 -16.42 5.36 -6.95
C SER A 208 -15.74 4.53 -5.86
N ALA A 209 -14.58 3.98 -6.18
CA ALA A 209 -13.82 3.18 -5.23
C ALA A 209 -12.65 3.96 -4.64
N ASP A 210 -12.47 3.79 -3.33
CA ASP A 210 -11.32 4.32 -2.59
C ASP A 210 -10.01 3.72 -3.12
N ASP A 211 -8.91 4.45 -2.88
CA ASP A 211 -7.53 4.05 -3.18
C ASP A 211 -7.22 2.61 -2.77
N VAL A 212 -7.67 2.21 -1.58
CA VAL A 212 -7.51 0.87 -1.00
C VAL A 212 -8.11 -0.23 -1.87
N VAL A 213 -9.32 0.01 -2.40
CA VAL A 213 -10.03 -0.95 -3.25
C VAL A 213 -9.37 -1.01 -4.63
N ASN A 214 -9.03 0.14 -5.20
CA ASN A 214 -8.33 0.21 -6.48
C ASN A 214 -7.02 -0.57 -6.41
N ARG A 215 -6.24 -0.36 -5.34
CA ARG A 215 -4.96 -1.05 -5.13
C ARG A 215 -5.14 -2.54 -4.91
N CYS A 216 -6.18 -2.96 -4.19
CA CYS A 216 -6.51 -4.39 -4.05
C CYS A 216 -6.77 -5.04 -5.41
N ILE A 217 -7.55 -4.40 -6.28
CA ILE A 217 -7.84 -4.90 -7.63
C ILE A 217 -6.55 -4.98 -8.46
N GLY A 218 -5.73 -3.92 -8.46
CA GLY A 218 -4.47 -3.91 -9.21
C GLY A 218 -3.48 -4.96 -8.71
N ASN A 219 -3.39 -5.17 -7.39
CA ASN A 219 -2.53 -6.18 -6.79
C ASN A 219 -2.97 -7.61 -7.15
N VAL A 220 -4.28 -7.88 -7.19
CA VAL A 220 -4.82 -9.16 -7.67
C VAL A 220 -4.48 -9.36 -9.14
N LEU A 221 -4.63 -8.32 -9.95
CA LEU A 221 -4.39 -8.40 -11.39
C LEU A 221 -2.92 -8.68 -11.72
N LEU A 222 -1.96 -8.19 -10.93
CA LEU A 222 -0.54 -8.53 -11.12
C LEU A 222 -0.17 -9.98 -10.76
N ILE A 223 -0.99 -10.68 -9.99
CA ILE A 223 -0.74 -12.08 -9.62
C ILE A 223 -1.10 -13.02 -10.76
N ILE A 224 -2.17 -12.69 -11.49
CA ILE A 224 -2.67 -13.41 -12.67
C ILE A 224 -1.69 -13.27 -13.82
#